data_AF-A0AAV9NG09-F1
#
_entry.id   AF-A0AAV9NG09-F1
#
_cell.length_a   1.000
_cell.length_b   1.000
_cell.length_c   1.000
_cell.angle_alpha   90.00
_cell.angle_beta   90.00
_cell.angle_gamma   90.00
#
_symmetry.space_group_name_H-M   'P 1'
#
loop_
_entity.id
_entity.type
_entity.pdbx_description
1 polymer ?
#
loop_
_entity_poly.entity_id
_entity_poly.type
_entity_poly.pdbx_seq_one_letter_code
_entity_poly.pdbx_strand_id
1 'polypeptide(L)'
;MTSDQGQERIAAFLRWACVFDLIFHALVTWTLCCLPESQQSTSEAGKRLLHHRQRLLNKINEQLSQRKIDDVLIQAVTLLIPVDDHLGYTEFSQAHLAGIETMIECRGGLALVGSSEPAIGVQLATLVSISTTKLSINTSPQKLYAKSPLVYPSIPFSPSICEEISRLPSGFADLALSGQISIEMIRIIIAFDLWLQDLSNSPDRTDRGAWRFTVPSGLNDIEKHICIALLCLADDVTSMGLYYGALIFRKPQKRAESLFNNASLWHSQEQADTIVWLATVITTPLRPELAPFKARLLLYERILRARPLLKQWVNVEVILRRFFYCEERERTWKDSWESVNNHNKSFPPVTSKTLIPISEAASV
;
A
#
# COMPACT_ATOMS: atom_id res chain seq x y z
N MET A 1 15.08 -2.46 -19.71
CA MET A 1 14.07 -2.97 -20.69
C MET A 1 14.23 -2.36 -22.09
N THR A 2 14.22 -3.15 -23.17
CA THR A 2 14.31 -2.66 -24.57
C THR A 2 13.04 -1.92 -24.99
N SER A 3 13.18 -0.83 -25.75
CA SER A 3 12.06 0.05 -26.18
C SER A 3 10.90 -0.69 -26.87
N ASP A 4 11.17 -1.81 -27.51
CA ASP A 4 10.17 -2.61 -28.25
C ASP A 4 9.13 -3.25 -27.33
N GLN A 5 9.54 -3.84 -26.19
CA GLN A 5 8.58 -4.48 -25.29
C GLN A 5 7.60 -3.47 -24.68
N GLY A 6 8.08 -2.26 -24.38
CA GLY A 6 7.24 -1.16 -23.89
C GLY A 6 6.19 -0.73 -24.92
N GLN A 7 6.59 -0.62 -26.18
CA GLN A 7 5.69 -0.26 -27.28
C GLN A 7 4.64 -1.36 -27.54
N GLU A 8 5.04 -2.63 -27.53
CA GLU A 8 4.13 -3.77 -27.67
C GLU A 8 3.06 -3.80 -26.58
N ARG A 9 3.44 -3.52 -25.32
CA ARG A 9 2.51 -3.42 -24.18
C ARG A 9 1.49 -2.30 -24.37
N ILE A 10 1.95 -1.10 -24.73
CA ILE A 10 1.07 0.05 -24.97
C ILE A 10 0.10 -0.26 -26.11
N ALA A 11 0.61 -0.84 -27.20
CA ALA A 11 -0.22 -1.24 -28.32
C ALA A 11 -1.27 -2.29 -27.91
N ALA A 12 -0.91 -3.27 -27.08
CA ALA A 12 -1.84 -4.28 -26.57
C ALA A 12 -2.95 -3.67 -25.70
N PHE A 13 -2.62 -2.78 -24.75
CA PHE A 13 -3.63 -2.07 -23.95
C PHE A 13 -4.57 -1.24 -24.82
N LEU A 14 -4.04 -0.52 -25.82
CA LEU A 14 -4.86 0.29 -26.72
C LEU A 14 -5.77 -0.59 -27.58
N ARG A 15 -5.26 -1.70 -28.12
CA ARG A 15 -6.09 -2.69 -28.85
C ARG A 15 -7.22 -3.20 -27.97
N TRP A 16 -6.92 -3.61 -26.74
CA TRP A 16 -7.93 -4.08 -25.80
C TRP A 16 -8.96 -2.99 -25.48
N ALA A 17 -8.54 -1.76 -25.28
CA ALA A 17 -9.45 -0.63 -25.05
C ALA A 17 -10.35 -0.33 -26.27
N CYS A 18 -9.84 -0.50 -27.49
CA CYS A 18 -10.62 -0.30 -28.71
C CYS A 18 -11.59 -1.45 -29.00
N VAL A 19 -11.26 -2.68 -28.62
CA VAL A 19 -12.07 -3.88 -28.91
C VAL A 19 -13.07 -4.16 -27.80
N PHE A 20 -12.68 -3.98 -26.55
CA PHE A 20 -13.50 -4.29 -25.39
C PHE A 20 -13.93 -3.00 -24.70
N ASP A 21 -15.18 -2.61 -24.92
CA ASP A 21 -15.86 -1.53 -24.17
C ASP A 21 -15.65 -1.63 -22.65
N LEU A 22 -15.62 -2.87 -22.14
CA LEU A 22 -15.37 -3.15 -20.73
C LEU A 22 -14.01 -2.58 -20.27
N ILE A 23 -12.95 -2.82 -21.05
CA ILE A 23 -11.60 -2.32 -20.77
C ILE A 23 -11.52 -0.81 -20.97
N PHE A 24 -12.20 -0.29 -21.99
CA PHE A 24 -12.30 1.16 -22.19
C PHE A 24 -12.84 1.86 -20.93
N HIS A 25 -13.99 1.42 -20.42
CA HIS A 25 -14.57 2.02 -19.21
C HIS A 25 -13.66 1.81 -17.98
N ALA A 26 -13.01 0.67 -17.84
CA ALA A 26 -12.05 0.42 -16.76
C ALA A 26 -10.85 1.37 -16.77
N LEU A 27 -10.22 1.56 -17.94
CA LEU A 27 -9.07 2.45 -18.10
C LEU A 27 -9.45 3.93 -17.92
N VAL A 28 -10.60 4.36 -18.45
CA VAL A 28 -11.08 5.73 -18.25
C VAL A 28 -11.36 5.99 -16.77
N THR A 29 -12.04 5.06 -16.09
CA THR A 29 -12.32 5.17 -14.66
C THR A 29 -11.03 5.24 -13.85
N TRP A 30 -10.07 4.36 -14.13
CA TRP A 30 -8.74 4.36 -13.50
C TRP A 30 -8.00 5.69 -13.70
N THR A 31 -7.98 6.19 -14.94
CA THR A 31 -7.27 7.42 -15.30
C THR A 31 -7.91 8.63 -14.63
N LEU A 32 -9.24 8.74 -14.66
CA LEU A 32 -9.95 9.83 -13.99
C LEU A 32 -9.73 9.80 -12.48
N CYS A 33 -9.72 8.61 -11.87
CA CYS A 33 -9.45 8.44 -10.44
C CYS A 33 -8.04 8.90 -10.01
N CYS A 34 -7.09 9.01 -10.95
CA CYS A 34 -5.77 9.57 -10.67
C CYS A 34 -5.77 11.11 -10.60
N LEU A 35 -6.84 11.77 -11.05
CA LEU A 35 -6.96 13.23 -11.05
C LEU A 35 -7.50 13.70 -9.68
N PRO A 36 -6.86 14.70 -9.03
CA PRO A 36 -7.33 15.23 -7.75
C PRO A 36 -8.79 15.70 -7.77
N GLU A 37 -9.22 16.32 -8.86
CA GLU A 37 -10.57 16.88 -9.02
C GLU A 37 -11.65 15.80 -9.03
N SER A 38 -11.30 14.55 -9.37
CA SER A 38 -12.23 13.43 -9.43
C SER A 38 -12.76 12.98 -8.06
N GLN A 39 -12.11 13.39 -6.97
CA GLN A 39 -12.56 13.12 -5.61
C GLN A 39 -13.88 13.83 -5.27
N GLN A 40 -14.14 14.97 -5.91
CA GLN A 40 -15.40 15.69 -5.74
C GLN A 40 -16.41 15.17 -6.76
N SER A 41 -17.43 14.46 -6.30
CA SER A 41 -18.48 13.90 -7.17
C SER A 41 -19.23 14.94 -7.98
N THR A 42 -19.25 16.20 -7.54
CA THR A 42 -19.89 17.34 -8.20
C THR A 42 -19.05 17.94 -9.32
N SER A 43 -17.74 17.70 -9.33
CA SER A 43 -16.83 18.17 -10.38
C SER A 43 -17.14 17.46 -11.70
N GLU A 44 -16.73 18.05 -12.82
CA GLU A 44 -16.89 17.41 -14.13
C GLU A 44 -16.12 16.09 -14.21
N ALA A 45 -14.91 16.04 -13.64
CA ALA A 45 -14.11 14.82 -13.56
C ALA A 45 -14.80 13.75 -12.69
N GLY A 46 -15.38 14.14 -11.55
CA GLY A 46 -16.13 13.24 -10.66
C GLY A 46 -17.40 12.69 -11.31
N LYS A 47 -18.17 13.52 -12.00
CA LYS A 47 -19.36 13.09 -12.76
C LYS A 47 -19.00 12.08 -13.85
N ARG A 48 -17.93 12.33 -14.61
CA ARG A 48 -17.43 11.40 -15.64
C ARG A 48 -16.93 10.11 -15.00
N LEU A 49 -16.21 10.19 -13.89
CA LEU A 49 -15.74 9.01 -13.16
C LEU A 49 -16.92 8.11 -12.76
N LEU A 50 -17.95 8.69 -12.16
CA LEU A 50 -19.16 7.95 -11.77
C LEU A 50 -19.92 7.38 -12.97
N HIS A 51 -19.98 8.12 -14.08
CA HIS A 51 -20.58 7.65 -15.32
C HIS A 51 -19.87 6.40 -15.86
N HIS A 52 -18.54 6.46 -16.02
CA HIS A 52 -17.76 5.33 -16.54
C HIS A 52 -17.75 4.14 -15.55
N ARG A 53 -17.73 4.41 -14.25
CA ARG A 53 -17.89 3.38 -13.20
C ARG A 53 -19.23 2.64 -13.33
N GLN A 54 -20.33 3.35 -13.49
CA GLN A 54 -21.66 2.72 -13.64
C GLN A 54 -21.72 1.84 -14.90
N ARG A 55 -21.18 2.35 -16.02
CA ARG A 55 -21.09 1.58 -17.28
C ARG A 55 -20.24 0.32 -17.12
N LEU A 56 -19.12 0.44 -16.42
CA LEU A 56 -18.22 -0.67 -16.12
C LEU A 56 -18.93 -1.75 -15.30
N LEU A 57 -19.60 -1.37 -14.20
CA LEU A 57 -20.38 -2.30 -13.36
C LEU A 57 -21.47 -3.04 -14.16
N ASN A 58 -22.21 -2.31 -15.01
CA ASN A 58 -23.24 -2.93 -15.85
C ASN A 58 -22.65 -3.98 -16.80
N LYS A 59 -21.50 -3.68 -17.43
CA LYS A 59 -20.82 -4.62 -18.35
C LYS A 59 -20.19 -5.81 -17.62
N ILE A 60 -19.66 -5.61 -16.41
CA ILE A 60 -19.19 -6.71 -15.54
C ILE A 60 -20.36 -7.65 -15.25
N ASN A 61 -21.50 -7.12 -14.81
CA ASN A 61 -22.69 -7.92 -14.52
C ASN A 61 -23.21 -8.67 -15.75
N GLU A 62 -23.20 -8.03 -16.92
CA GLU A 62 -23.57 -8.66 -18.19
C GLU A 62 -22.66 -9.86 -18.52
N GLN A 63 -21.33 -9.69 -18.46
CA GLN A 63 -20.40 -10.79 -18.73
C GLN A 63 -20.52 -11.92 -17.71
N LEU A 64 -20.68 -11.58 -16.42
CA LEU A 64 -20.90 -12.56 -15.36
C LEU A 64 -22.20 -13.35 -15.57
N SER A 65 -23.27 -12.69 -16.01
CA SER A 65 -24.54 -13.36 -16.33
C SER A 65 -24.41 -14.37 -17.47
N GLN A 66 -23.49 -14.11 -18.41
CA GLN A 66 -23.15 -15.00 -19.52
C GLN A 66 -22.12 -16.08 -19.11
N ARG A 67 -21.68 -16.10 -17.85
CA ARG A 67 -20.64 -17.01 -17.32
C ARG A 67 -19.31 -16.92 -18.08
N LYS A 68 -19.02 -15.78 -18.70
CA LYS A 68 -17.77 -15.54 -19.43
C LYS A 68 -16.73 -15.00 -18.45
N ILE A 69 -15.81 -15.85 -18.03
CA ILE A 69 -14.68 -15.47 -17.16
C ILE A 69 -13.39 -15.56 -17.98
N ASP A 70 -12.89 -14.42 -18.43
CA ASP A 70 -11.66 -14.30 -19.21
C ASP A 70 -10.74 -13.22 -18.62
N ASP A 71 -9.55 -13.05 -19.22
CA ASP A 71 -8.56 -12.08 -18.74
C ASP A 71 -9.04 -10.62 -18.92
N VAL A 72 -9.99 -10.38 -19.82
CA VAL A 72 -10.62 -9.06 -20.02
C VAL A 72 -11.47 -8.71 -18.81
N LEU A 73 -12.31 -9.65 -18.34
CA LEU A 73 -13.09 -9.47 -17.11
C LEU A 73 -12.19 -9.28 -15.89
N ILE A 74 -11.17 -10.13 -15.73
CA ILE A 74 -10.24 -10.05 -14.60
C ILE A 74 -9.55 -8.68 -14.59
N GLN A 75 -9.05 -8.20 -15.72
CA GLN A 75 -8.42 -6.88 -15.80
C GLN A 75 -9.39 -5.76 -15.42
N ALA A 76 -10.63 -5.81 -15.92
CA ALA A 76 -11.64 -4.80 -15.64
C ALA A 76 -11.96 -4.71 -14.14
N VAL A 77 -12.19 -5.85 -13.49
CA VAL A 77 -12.46 -5.91 -12.05
C VAL A 77 -11.23 -5.48 -11.24
N THR A 78 -10.03 -5.88 -11.66
CA THR A 78 -8.79 -5.53 -10.95
C THR A 78 -8.52 -4.02 -10.99
N LEU A 79 -8.89 -3.33 -12.07
CA LEU A 79 -8.81 -1.86 -12.18
C LEU A 79 -9.92 -1.17 -11.39
N LEU A 80 -11.11 -1.76 -11.28
CA LEU A 80 -12.25 -1.21 -10.53
C LEU A 80 -12.03 -1.24 -9.02
N ILE A 81 -11.44 -2.32 -8.51
CA ILE A 81 -11.15 -2.50 -7.08
C ILE A 81 -10.48 -1.28 -6.42
N PRO A 82 -9.32 -0.80 -6.89
CA PRO A 82 -8.64 0.34 -6.29
C PRO A 82 -9.38 1.66 -6.50
N VAL A 83 -10.22 1.78 -7.55
CA VAL A 83 -11.13 2.92 -7.76
C VAL A 83 -12.21 2.94 -6.69
N ASP A 84 -12.89 1.83 -6.46
CA ASP A 84 -13.96 1.75 -5.46
C ASP A 84 -13.42 2.03 -4.05
N ASP A 85 -12.26 1.46 -3.73
CA ASP A 85 -11.58 1.76 -2.47
C ASP A 85 -11.07 3.22 -2.41
N HIS A 86 -10.80 3.86 -3.55
CA HIS A 86 -10.45 5.29 -3.58
C HIS A 86 -11.68 6.14 -3.22
N LEU A 87 -12.81 5.88 -3.88
CA LEU A 87 -14.11 6.54 -3.70
C LEU A 87 -14.76 6.27 -2.32
N GLY A 88 -14.21 5.32 -1.54
CA GLY A 88 -14.74 4.98 -0.21
C GLY A 88 -15.82 3.91 -0.24
N TYR A 89 -16.03 3.26 -1.38
CA TYR A 89 -16.93 2.12 -1.56
C TYR A 89 -16.26 0.82 -1.08
N THR A 90 -15.91 0.77 0.21
CA THR A 90 -15.13 -0.33 0.81
C THR A 90 -15.84 -1.68 0.78
N GLU A 91 -17.16 -1.70 0.92
CA GLU A 91 -17.95 -2.94 0.81
C GLU A 91 -17.88 -3.53 -0.61
N PHE A 92 -17.91 -2.67 -1.63
CA PHE A 92 -17.80 -3.09 -3.03
C PHE A 92 -16.38 -3.58 -3.35
N SER A 93 -15.34 -2.89 -2.86
CA SER A 93 -13.96 -3.33 -3.08
C SER A 93 -13.69 -4.71 -2.44
N GLN A 94 -14.28 -4.99 -1.28
CA GLN A 94 -14.25 -6.31 -0.64
C GLN A 94 -14.97 -7.38 -1.46
N ALA A 95 -16.19 -7.09 -1.94
CA ALA A 95 -16.94 -8.03 -2.78
C ALA A 95 -16.21 -8.33 -4.10
N HIS A 96 -15.63 -7.32 -4.74
CA HIS A 96 -14.83 -7.48 -5.95
C HIS A 96 -13.58 -8.32 -5.71
N LEU A 97 -12.92 -8.16 -4.56
CA LEU A 97 -11.76 -8.97 -4.19
C LEU A 97 -12.11 -10.45 -4.07
N ALA A 98 -13.19 -10.78 -3.33
CA ALA A 98 -13.66 -12.16 -3.23
C ALA A 98 -14.06 -12.73 -4.60
N GLY A 99 -14.66 -11.90 -5.45
CA GLY A 99 -14.97 -12.24 -6.84
C GLY A 99 -13.71 -12.57 -7.66
N ILE A 100 -12.63 -11.81 -7.51
CA ILE A 100 -11.36 -12.06 -8.21
C ILE A 100 -10.76 -13.40 -7.82
N GLU A 101 -10.75 -13.77 -6.54
CA GLU A 101 -10.22 -15.06 -6.10
C GLU A 101 -10.94 -16.21 -6.82
N THR A 102 -12.28 -16.13 -6.89
CA THR A 102 -13.10 -17.09 -7.64
C THR A 102 -12.79 -17.08 -9.14
N MET A 103 -12.60 -15.90 -9.75
CA MET A 103 -12.25 -15.78 -11.18
C MET A 103 -10.88 -16.40 -11.48
N ILE A 104 -9.89 -16.21 -10.61
CA ILE A 104 -8.55 -16.81 -10.74
C ILE A 104 -8.65 -18.34 -10.70
N GLU A 105 -9.42 -18.89 -9.77
CA GLU A 105 -9.68 -20.33 -9.70
C GLU A 105 -10.35 -20.84 -10.99
N CYS A 106 -11.35 -20.13 -11.50
CA CYS A 106 -12.00 -20.47 -12.78
C CYS A 106 -11.03 -20.43 -13.98
N ARG A 107 -9.99 -19.59 -13.95
CA ARG A 107 -8.94 -19.57 -14.98
C ARG A 107 -7.90 -20.69 -14.82
N GLY A 108 -7.96 -21.47 -13.73
CA GLY A 108 -7.02 -22.53 -13.41
C GLY A 108 -5.80 -22.06 -12.61
N GLY A 109 -5.92 -20.94 -11.90
CA GLY A 109 -4.90 -20.40 -11.01
C GLY A 109 -4.18 -19.16 -11.55
N LEU A 110 -3.45 -18.46 -10.67
CA LEU A 110 -2.81 -17.18 -10.97
C LEU A 110 -1.80 -17.27 -12.13
N ALA A 111 -1.15 -18.43 -12.31
CA ALA A 111 -0.19 -18.66 -13.39
C ALA A 111 -0.82 -18.62 -14.79
N LEU A 112 -2.13 -18.84 -14.90
CA LEU A 112 -2.87 -18.81 -16.17
C LEU A 112 -3.54 -17.46 -16.45
N VAL A 113 -3.54 -16.55 -15.47
CA VAL A 113 -4.06 -15.18 -15.64
C VAL A 113 -3.14 -14.40 -16.58
N GLY A 114 -3.73 -13.81 -17.62
CA GLY A 114 -3.00 -13.05 -18.64
C GLY A 114 -2.50 -13.87 -19.81
N SER A 115 -2.81 -15.18 -19.84
CA SER A 115 -2.47 -16.07 -20.97
C SER A 115 -3.15 -15.69 -22.29
N SER A 116 -4.27 -14.97 -22.25
CA SER A 116 -5.01 -14.55 -23.45
C SER A 116 -4.33 -13.43 -24.25
N GLU A 117 -3.44 -12.65 -23.63
CA GLU A 117 -2.63 -11.63 -24.30
C GLU A 117 -1.24 -11.57 -23.64
N PRO A 118 -0.28 -12.35 -24.16
CA PRO A 118 1.07 -12.45 -23.58
C PRO A 118 1.78 -11.09 -23.42
N ALA A 119 1.48 -10.12 -24.29
CA ALA A 119 2.08 -8.79 -24.25
C ALA A 119 1.77 -8.03 -22.94
N ILE A 120 0.63 -8.28 -22.31
CA ILE A 120 0.22 -7.64 -21.03
C ILE A 120 0.01 -8.64 -19.89
N GLY A 121 0.15 -9.94 -20.13
CA GLY A 121 -0.20 -10.98 -19.15
C GLY A 121 0.54 -10.85 -17.81
N VAL A 122 1.85 -10.57 -17.86
CA VAL A 122 2.67 -10.35 -16.65
C VAL A 122 2.17 -9.14 -15.84
N GLN A 123 1.73 -8.08 -16.52
CA GLN A 123 1.21 -6.89 -15.86
C GLN A 123 -0.14 -7.14 -15.24
N LEU A 124 -1.00 -7.91 -15.90
CA LEU A 124 -2.29 -8.31 -15.36
C LEU A 124 -2.09 -9.13 -14.08
N ALA A 125 -1.24 -10.16 -14.11
CA ALA A 125 -0.92 -10.96 -12.93
C ALA A 125 -0.32 -10.11 -11.80
N THR A 126 0.54 -9.15 -12.14
CA THR A 126 1.11 -8.19 -11.18
C THR A 126 0.04 -7.29 -10.57
N LEU A 127 -0.88 -6.76 -11.39
CA LEU A 127 -1.96 -5.90 -10.94
C LEU A 127 -2.93 -6.66 -10.04
N VAL A 128 -3.25 -7.91 -10.37
CA VAL A 128 -4.03 -8.81 -9.52
C VAL A 128 -3.33 -8.98 -8.17
N SER A 129 -2.04 -9.31 -8.16
CA SER A 129 -1.25 -9.46 -6.93
C SER A 129 -1.19 -8.17 -6.10
N ILE A 130 -1.09 -7.01 -6.74
CA ILE A 130 -1.16 -5.69 -6.08
C ILE A 130 -2.49 -5.51 -5.38
N SER A 131 -3.60 -5.68 -6.11
CA SER A 131 -4.95 -5.45 -5.61
C SER A 131 -5.30 -6.41 -4.49
N THR A 132 -4.94 -7.70 -4.63
CA THR A 132 -5.21 -8.71 -3.60
C THR A 132 -4.38 -8.45 -2.34
N THR A 133 -3.08 -8.22 -2.46
CA THR A 133 -2.19 -7.99 -1.30
C THR A 133 -2.60 -6.74 -0.52
N LYS A 134 -2.80 -5.61 -1.19
CA LYS A 134 -3.04 -4.32 -0.52
C LYS A 134 -4.38 -4.24 0.18
N LEU A 135 -5.41 -4.86 -0.39
CA LEU A 135 -6.72 -4.86 0.24
C LEU A 135 -6.81 -5.87 1.36
N SER A 136 -6.23 -7.06 1.18
CA SER A 136 -6.27 -8.13 2.20
C SER A 136 -5.74 -7.69 3.57
N ILE A 137 -4.80 -6.74 3.63
CA ILE A 137 -4.28 -6.21 4.90
C ILE A 137 -5.39 -5.51 5.72
N ASN A 138 -6.28 -4.77 5.04
CA ASN A 138 -7.33 -3.98 5.69
C ASN A 138 -8.68 -4.71 5.72
N THR A 139 -8.90 -5.63 4.78
CA THR A 139 -10.20 -6.26 4.58
C THR A 139 -10.33 -7.60 5.27
N SER A 140 -9.23 -8.24 5.71
CA SER A 140 -9.20 -9.63 6.21
C SER A 140 -10.46 -9.96 7.02
N PRO A 141 -11.47 -10.57 6.38
CA PRO A 141 -12.67 -10.95 7.08
C PRO A 141 -12.26 -12.13 7.95
N GLN A 142 -12.68 -12.12 9.21
CA GLN A 142 -12.59 -13.26 10.14
C GLN A 142 -13.28 -14.56 9.64
N LYS A 143 -13.75 -14.63 8.41
CA LYS A 143 -14.59 -15.71 7.87
C LYS A 143 -14.26 -15.84 6.38
N LEU A 144 -13.57 -16.88 5.92
CA LEU A 144 -14.24 -18.07 5.40
C LEU A 144 -13.35 -19.33 5.27
N TYR A 145 -12.08 -19.27 5.68
CA TYR A 145 -11.25 -20.46 5.80
C TYR A 145 -10.45 -20.33 7.10
N ALA A 146 -10.59 -21.33 7.98
CA ALA A 146 -9.76 -21.48 9.16
C ALA A 146 -8.31 -21.70 8.71
N LYS A 147 -7.60 -20.62 8.42
CA LYS A 147 -6.16 -20.62 8.25
C LYS A 147 -5.56 -20.61 9.65
N SER A 148 -4.49 -21.37 9.85
CA SER A 148 -3.84 -21.61 11.14
C SER A 148 -3.66 -20.31 11.94
N PRO A 149 -3.87 -20.34 13.27
CA PRO A 149 -3.62 -19.18 14.10
C PRO A 149 -2.16 -18.75 13.96
N LEU A 150 -1.93 -17.44 13.91
CA LEU A 150 -0.57 -16.88 13.93
C LEU A 150 0.15 -17.34 15.18
N VAL A 151 1.42 -17.73 15.03
CA VAL A 151 2.24 -18.21 16.13
C VAL A 151 3.21 -17.12 16.53
N TYR A 152 3.17 -16.71 17.79
CA TYR A 152 4.08 -15.69 18.33
C TYR A 152 5.26 -16.38 19.04
N PRO A 153 6.49 -15.89 18.85
CA PRO A 153 7.64 -16.39 19.60
C PRO A 153 7.40 -16.27 21.10
N SER A 154 7.65 -17.35 21.84
CA SER A 154 7.55 -17.39 23.30
C SER A 154 8.78 -18.03 23.91
N ILE A 155 9.16 -17.60 25.11
CA ILE A 155 10.30 -18.17 25.83
C ILE A 155 9.92 -19.57 26.38
N PRO A 156 10.80 -20.57 26.27
CA PRO A 156 12.12 -20.53 25.63
C PRO A 156 12.03 -20.57 24.10
N PHE A 157 12.81 -19.71 23.43
CA PHE A 157 12.86 -19.67 21.96
C PHE A 157 13.53 -20.93 21.41
N SER A 158 12.99 -21.49 20.33
CA SER A 158 13.62 -22.60 19.63
C SER A 158 14.86 -22.12 18.86
N PRO A 159 15.90 -22.97 18.67
CA PRO A 159 17.11 -22.59 17.95
C PRO A 159 16.83 -22.05 16.53
N SER A 160 15.86 -22.64 15.83
CA SER A 160 15.45 -22.19 14.49
C SER A 160 14.87 -20.78 14.49
N ILE A 161 14.10 -20.42 15.52
CA ILE A 161 13.53 -19.06 15.63
C ILE A 161 14.61 -18.05 16.02
N CYS A 162 15.56 -18.41 16.89
CA CYS A 162 16.72 -17.57 17.18
C CYS A 162 17.53 -17.26 15.91
N GLU A 163 17.72 -18.25 15.04
CA GLU A 163 18.39 -18.08 13.75
C GLU A 163 17.61 -17.12 12.83
N GLU A 164 16.29 -17.32 12.67
CA GLU A 164 15.44 -16.40 11.89
C GLU A 164 15.48 -14.96 12.45
N ILE A 165 15.36 -14.78 13.77
CA ILE A 165 15.40 -13.46 14.43
C ILE A 165 16.75 -12.77 14.22
N SER A 166 17.85 -13.53 14.24
CA SER A 166 19.21 -12.98 14.04
C SER A 166 19.44 -12.34 12.67
N ARG A 167 18.59 -12.66 11.69
CA ARG A 167 18.65 -12.11 10.33
C ARG A 167 17.85 -10.81 10.18
N LEU A 168 17.04 -10.45 11.17
CA LEU A 168 16.20 -9.26 11.11
C LEU A 168 17.01 -7.99 11.40
N PRO A 169 16.65 -6.85 10.80
CA PRO A 169 17.08 -5.55 11.30
C PRO A 169 16.75 -5.43 12.80
N SER A 170 17.65 -4.83 13.59
CA SER A 170 17.57 -4.86 15.05
C SER A 170 16.23 -4.36 15.61
N GLY A 171 15.63 -3.35 15.00
CA GLY A 171 14.31 -2.85 15.39
C GLY A 171 13.18 -3.86 15.19
N PHE A 172 13.25 -4.74 14.19
CA PHE A 172 12.31 -5.85 14.01
C PHE A 172 12.66 -7.06 14.89
N ALA A 173 13.96 -7.30 15.13
CA ALA A 173 14.41 -8.33 16.05
C ALA A 173 13.88 -8.08 17.47
N ASP A 174 13.93 -6.83 17.94
CA ASP A 174 13.40 -6.45 19.26
C ASP A 174 11.89 -6.73 19.37
N LEU A 175 11.11 -6.43 18.32
CA LEU A 175 9.68 -6.75 18.28
C LEU A 175 9.40 -8.26 18.29
N ALA A 176 10.24 -9.05 17.61
CA ALA A 176 10.11 -10.51 17.62
C ALA A 176 10.42 -11.08 19.01
N LEU A 177 11.47 -10.59 19.65
CA LEU A 177 11.88 -11.01 20.99
C LEU A 177 10.87 -10.62 22.07
N SER A 178 10.14 -9.50 21.90
CA SER A 178 9.05 -9.12 22.79
C SER A 178 7.70 -9.77 22.43
N GLY A 179 7.67 -10.68 21.46
CA GLY A 179 6.45 -11.40 21.06
C GLY A 179 5.38 -10.51 20.41
N GLN A 180 5.77 -9.33 19.89
CA GLN A 180 4.84 -8.36 19.28
C GLN A 180 4.50 -8.70 17.82
N ILE A 181 5.35 -9.51 17.17
CA ILE A 181 5.15 -9.98 15.81
C ILE A 181 5.22 -11.52 15.75
N SER A 182 4.42 -12.09 14.87
CA SER A 182 4.33 -13.53 14.62
C SER A 182 5.53 -14.07 13.84
N ILE A 183 5.71 -15.38 13.88
CA ILE A 183 6.68 -16.11 13.06
C ILE A 183 6.41 -15.89 11.56
N GLU A 184 5.14 -15.82 11.17
CA GLU A 184 4.74 -15.46 9.81
C GLU A 184 5.26 -14.07 9.42
N MET A 185 5.15 -13.08 10.31
CA MET A 185 5.66 -11.73 10.08
C MET A 185 7.19 -11.70 10.00
N ILE A 186 7.89 -12.46 10.85
CA ILE A 186 9.35 -12.62 10.80
C ILE A 186 9.78 -13.07 9.40
N ARG A 187 9.12 -14.10 8.85
CA ARG A 187 9.41 -14.64 7.52
C ARG A 187 9.12 -13.65 6.40
N ILE A 188 8.04 -12.87 6.51
CA ILE A 188 7.72 -11.80 5.56
C ILE A 188 8.82 -10.72 5.56
N ILE A 189 9.33 -10.34 6.74
CA ILE A 189 10.41 -9.35 6.85
C ILE A 189 11.72 -9.90 6.25
N ILE A 190 12.07 -11.16 6.51
CA ILE A 190 13.24 -11.82 5.90
C ILE A 190 13.10 -11.87 4.38
N ALA A 191 11.91 -12.22 3.86
CA ALA A 191 11.65 -12.27 2.43
C ALA A 191 11.75 -10.87 1.77
N PHE A 192 11.36 -9.82 2.50
CA PHE A 192 11.54 -8.44 2.04
C PHE A 192 13.02 -8.06 1.96
N ASP A 193 13.81 -8.41 2.98
CA ASP A 193 15.25 -8.13 3.03
C ASP A 193 15.98 -8.80 1.86
N LEU A 194 15.72 -10.08 1.61
CA LEU A 194 16.28 -10.81 0.47
C LEU A 194 15.93 -10.16 -0.87
N TRP A 195 14.67 -9.74 -1.04
CA TRP A 195 14.26 -9.02 -2.24
C TRP A 195 14.96 -7.67 -2.38
N LEU A 196 15.09 -6.91 -1.28
CA LEU A 196 15.74 -5.60 -1.30
C LEU A 196 17.24 -5.71 -1.65
N GLN A 197 17.90 -6.77 -1.18
CA GLN A 197 19.29 -7.06 -1.54
C GLN A 197 19.43 -7.40 -3.03
N ASP A 198 18.51 -8.20 -3.58
CA ASP A 198 18.49 -8.52 -5.01
C ASP A 198 18.31 -7.26 -5.88
N LEU A 199 17.49 -6.29 -5.43
CA LEU A 199 17.32 -5.01 -6.12
C LEU A 199 18.61 -4.19 -6.25
N SER A 200 19.55 -4.35 -5.32
CA SER A 200 20.82 -3.62 -5.35
C SER A 200 21.70 -4.03 -6.55
N ASN A 201 21.42 -5.19 -7.15
CA ASN A 201 22.07 -5.66 -8.37
C ASN A 201 21.41 -5.11 -9.65
N SER A 202 20.25 -4.45 -9.55
CA SER A 202 19.52 -3.85 -10.68
C SER A 202 19.57 -2.32 -10.65
N PRO A 203 20.41 -1.67 -11.48
CA PRO A 203 20.59 -0.22 -11.43
C PRO A 203 19.35 0.56 -11.91
N ASP A 204 18.54 -0.02 -12.80
CA ASP A 204 17.34 0.64 -13.33
C ASP A 204 16.10 0.28 -12.50
N ARG A 205 15.44 1.30 -11.93
CA ARG A 205 14.17 1.19 -11.19
C ARG A 205 13.03 0.63 -12.04
N THR A 206 13.08 0.80 -13.37
CA THR A 206 12.05 0.33 -14.30
C THR A 206 12.08 -1.17 -14.50
N ASP A 207 13.24 -1.79 -14.30
CA ASP A 207 13.43 -3.24 -14.38
C ASP A 207 13.18 -3.93 -13.01
N ARG A 208 13.00 -3.15 -11.93
CA ARG A 208 12.73 -3.68 -10.58
C ARG A 208 11.27 -4.11 -10.45
N GLY A 209 11.04 -5.42 -10.28
CA GLY A 209 9.72 -5.98 -9.99
C GLY A 209 9.20 -5.52 -8.62
N ALA A 210 7.91 -5.20 -8.53
CA ALA A 210 7.29 -4.78 -7.28
C ALA A 210 7.13 -5.98 -6.33
N TRP A 211 7.61 -5.86 -5.08
CA TRP A 211 7.51 -6.93 -4.09
C TRP A 211 6.09 -7.10 -3.56
N ARG A 212 5.59 -8.34 -3.57
CA ARG A 212 4.27 -8.72 -3.05
C ARG A 212 4.38 -10.03 -2.27
N PHE A 213 3.45 -10.25 -1.35
CA PHE A 213 3.44 -11.43 -0.50
C PHE A 213 2.00 -11.82 -0.18
N THR A 214 1.80 -13.06 0.25
CA THR A 214 0.48 -13.49 0.73
C THR A 214 0.29 -12.98 2.16
N VAL A 215 -0.72 -12.15 2.36
CA VAL A 215 -1.03 -11.57 3.67
C VAL A 215 -1.59 -12.65 4.60
N PRO A 216 -0.96 -12.92 5.76
CA PRO A 216 -1.52 -13.83 6.74
C PRO A 216 -2.87 -13.33 7.27
N SER A 217 -3.78 -14.23 7.59
CA SER A 217 -5.02 -13.87 8.29
C SER A 217 -4.76 -13.63 9.76
N GLY A 218 -5.51 -12.73 10.39
CA GLY A 218 -5.45 -12.52 11.83
C GLY A 218 -4.30 -11.64 12.32
N LEU A 219 -3.63 -10.89 11.42
CA LEU A 219 -2.59 -9.94 11.80
C LEU A 219 -3.09 -8.97 12.87
N ASN A 220 -2.23 -8.72 13.87
CA ASN A 220 -2.47 -7.67 14.84
C ASN A 220 -2.25 -6.27 14.21
N ASP A 221 -2.51 -5.23 14.99
CA ASP A 221 -2.46 -3.86 14.48
C ASP A 221 -1.06 -3.42 14.06
N ILE A 222 -0.01 -3.78 14.80
CA ILE A 222 1.37 -3.40 14.44
C ILE A 222 1.82 -4.14 13.18
N GLU A 223 1.50 -5.44 13.05
CA GLU A 223 1.81 -6.26 11.89
C GLU A 223 1.15 -5.74 10.61
N LYS A 224 -0.12 -5.31 10.69
CA LYS A 224 -0.81 -4.65 9.56
C LYS A 224 -0.07 -3.40 9.10
N HIS A 225 0.34 -2.55 10.03
CA HIS A 225 1.06 -1.33 9.69
C HIS A 225 2.47 -1.61 9.15
N ILE A 226 3.18 -2.61 9.68
CA ILE A 226 4.46 -3.08 9.12
C ILE A 226 4.26 -3.56 7.68
N CYS A 227 3.29 -4.43 7.42
CA CYS A 227 2.94 -4.89 6.07
C CYS A 227 2.69 -3.72 5.11
N ILE A 228 1.91 -2.72 5.56
CA ILE A 228 1.63 -1.51 4.78
C ILE A 228 2.91 -0.73 4.49
N ALA A 229 3.78 -0.52 5.48
CA ALA A 229 5.01 0.24 5.32
C ALA A 229 6.00 -0.49 4.39
N LEU A 230 6.12 -1.82 4.49
CA LEU A 230 6.92 -2.61 3.55
C LEU A 230 6.42 -2.45 2.11
N LEU A 231 5.11 -2.49 1.88
CA LEU A 231 4.54 -2.25 0.54
C LEU A 231 4.77 -0.80 0.06
N CYS A 232 4.63 0.20 0.95
CA CYS A 232 4.96 1.58 0.64
C CYS A 232 6.42 1.73 0.20
N LEU A 233 7.35 1.10 0.93
CA LEU A 233 8.77 1.13 0.64
C LEU A 233 9.09 0.37 -0.65
N ALA A 234 8.48 -0.80 -0.87
CA ALA A 234 8.64 -1.57 -2.10
C ALA A 234 8.21 -0.77 -3.34
N ASP A 235 7.06 -0.11 -3.26
CA ASP A 235 6.59 0.74 -4.36
C ASP A 235 7.56 1.89 -4.60
N ASP A 236 8.06 2.49 -3.52
CA ASP A 236 8.97 3.63 -3.52
C ASP A 236 10.35 3.37 -4.13
N VAL A 237 10.84 2.13 -4.06
CA VAL A 237 12.15 1.74 -4.60
C VAL A 237 12.05 1.12 -6.00
N THR A 238 10.85 1.02 -6.55
CA THR A 238 10.54 0.47 -7.89
C THR A 238 9.88 1.51 -8.78
N SER A 239 9.56 1.15 -10.02
CA SER A 239 8.81 2.02 -10.95
C SER A 239 7.42 2.43 -10.46
N MET A 240 6.84 1.66 -9.52
CA MET A 240 5.53 1.95 -8.95
C MET A 240 5.48 3.31 -8.24
N GLY A 241 6.57 3.73 -7.59
CA GLY A 241 6.65 5.01 -6.88
C GLY A 241 6.67 6.23 -7.80
N LEU A 242 7.04 6.04 -9.07
CA LEU A 242 7.09 7.10 -10.08
C LEU A 242 5.75 7.24 -10.84
N TYR A 243 4.94 6.17 -10.86
CA TYR A 243 3.69 6.12 -11.62
C TYR A 243 2.63 7.11 -11.08
N TYR A 244 1.86 7.75 -11.97
CA TYR A 244 0.81 8.70 -11.56
C TYR A 244 -0.29 8.05 -10.70
N GLY A 245 -0.61 6.78 -10.96
CA GLY A 245 -1.54 6.00 -10.13
C GLY A 245 -0.97 5.56 -8.77
N ALA A 246 0.28 5.94 -8.44
CA ALA A 246 0.86 5.66 -7.12
C ALA A 246 -0.03 6.20 -5.99
N LEU A 247 -0.71 7.33 -6.17
CA LEU A 247 -1.63 7.88 -5.16
C LEU A 247 -2.75 6.89 -4.80
N ILE A 248 -3.35 6.26 -5.82
CA ILE A 248 -4.44 5.31 -5.64
C ILE A 248 -3.95 4.07 -4.88
N PHE A 249 -2.76 3.58 -5.20
CA PHE A 249 -2.22 2.38 -4.56
C PHE A 249 -1.56 2.64 -3.20
N ARG A 250 -0.99 3.82 -3.01
CA ARG A 250 -0.23 4.20 -1.82
C ARG A 250 -1.14 4.79 -0.75
N LYS A 251 -2.19 5.53 -1.10
CA LYS A 251 -3.14 6.15 -0.15
C LYS A 251 -2.47 6.75 1.10
N PRO A 252 -1.43 7.59 0.94
CA PRO A 252 -0.60 8.02 2.05
C PRO A 252 -1.42 8.76 3.12
N GLN A 253 -2.43 9.55 2.72
CA GLN A 253 -3.37 10.20 3.65
C GLN A 253 -4.14 9.16 4.50
N LYS A 254 -4.90 8.25 3.86
CA LYS A 254 -5.71 7.24 4.58
C LYS A 254 -4.84 6.36 5.50
N ARG A 255 -3.64 5.99 5.05
CA ARG A 255 -2.69 5.18 5.85
C ARG A 255 -2.11 5.96 7.04
N ALA A 256 -1.82 7.24 6.85
CA ALA A 256 -1.38 8.13 7.92
C ALA A 256 -2.47 8.29 8.99
N GLU A 257 -3.72 8.49 8.57
CA GLU A 257 -4.87 8.58 9.46
C GLU A 257 -5.12 7.27 10.21
N SER A 258 -5.03 6.12 9.53
CA SER A 258 -5.10 4.79 10.16
C SER A 258 -4.05 4.62 11.26
N LEU A 259 -2.79 4.96 10.97
CA LEU A 259 -1.70 4.90 11.96
C LEU A 259 -1.95 5.85 13.14
N PHE A 260 -2.42 7.07 12.85
CA PHE A 260 -2.70 8.07 13.88
C PHE A 260 -3.84 7.65 14.81
N ASN A 261 -4.92 7.11 14.24
CA ASN A 261 -6.14 6.76 14.97
C ASN A 261 -6.03 5.43 15.73
N ASN A 262 -5.03 4.59 15.43
CA ASN A 262 -4.84 3.34 16.13
C ASN A 262 -4.23 3.56 17.53
N ALA A 263 -5.07 3.75 18.54
CA ALA A 263 -4.65 4.06 19.90
C ALA A 263 -3.72 3.01 20.52
N SER A 264 -3.91 1.71 20.21
CA SER A 264 -3.15 0.60 20.82
C SER A 264 -1.64 0.74 20.59
N LEU A 265 -1.24 1.25 19.42
CA LEU A 265 0.16 1.41 19.04
C LEU A 265 0.87 2.47 19.90
N TRP A 266 0.17 3.51 20.33
CA TRP A 266 0.78 4.66 21.00
C TRP A 266 1.01 4.47 22.51
N HIS A 267 0.59 3.33 23.06
CA HIS A 267 0.73 3.05 24.49
C HIS A 267 1.98 2.20 24.81
N SER A 268 2.52 1.47 23.84
CA SER A 268 3.68 0.61 24.06
C SER A 268 4.99 1.32 23.75
N GLN A 269 5.87 1.43 24.74
CA GLN A 269 7.22 1.97 24.54
C GLN A 269 8.05 1.08 23.60
N GLU A 270 7.78 -0.22 23.57
CA GLU A 270 8.47 -1.19 22.71
C GLU A 270 8.23 -0.94 21.22
N GLN A 271 7.08 -0.33 20.88
CA GLN A 271 6.70 -0.02 19.51
C GLN A 271 7.10 1.40 19.08
N ALA A 272 7.61 2.22 20.00
CA ALA A 272 7.83 3.64 19.77
C ALA A 272 8.80 3.93 18.61
N ASP A 273 9.86 3.11 18.46
CA ASP A 273 10.82 3.21 17.36
C ASP A 273 10.22 2.74 16.03
N THR A 274 9.43 1.68 16.07
CA THR A 274 8.71 1.18 14.90
C THR A 274 7.74 2.23 14.38
N ILE A 275 7.02 2.95 15.25
CA ILE A 275 6.11 4.02 14.86
C ILE A 275 6.83 5.16 14.13
N VAL A 276 8.06 5.50 14.54
CA VAL A 276 8.88 6.51 13.84
C VAL A 276 9.18 6.05 12.42
N TRP A 277 9.57 4.78 12.25
CA TRP A 277 9.81 4.21 10.92
C TRP A 277 8.53 4.14 10.07
N LEU A 278 7.43 3.62 10.63
CA LEU A 278 6.12 3.55 9.97
C LEU A 278 5.65 4.93 9.51
N ALA A 279 5.67 5.93 10.40
CA ALA A 279 5.23 7.28 10.09
C ALA A 279 6.09 7.89 8.97
N THR A 280 7.40 7.70 9.01
CA THR A 280 8.32 8.22 7.99
C THR A 280 8.03 7.61 6.62
N VAL A 281 7.98 6.27 6.54
CA VAL A 281 7.77 5.55 5.27
C VAL A 281 6.38 5.82 4.69
N ILE A 282 5.32 5.80 5.51
CA ILE A 282 3.95 5.97 5.06
C ILE A 282 3.70 7.40 4.55
N THR A 283 4.16 8.41 5.29
CA THR A 283 3.81 9.82 5.03
C THR A 283 4.76 10.52 4.08
N THR A 284 5.90 9.91 3.75
CA THR A 284 6.91 10.52 2.88
C THR A 284 7.10 9.69 1.60
N PRO A 285 6.14 9.75 0.64
CA PRO A 285 6.26 9.10 -0.68
C PRO A 285 7.47 9.57 -1.49
N LEU A 286 7.86 8.77 -2.50
CA LEU A 286 8.90 9.16 -3.46
C LEU A 286 8.59 10.50 -4.13
N ARG A 287 7.32 10.69 -4.50
CA ARG A 287 6.76 11.90 -5.12
C ARG A 287 6.23 12.83 -4.03
N PRO A 288 6.95 13.89 -3.64
CA PRO A 288 6.58 14.75 -2.52
C PRO A 288 5.24 15.47 -2.71
N GLU A 289 4.80 15.67 -3.95
CA GLU A 289 3.48 16.23 -4.29
C GLU A 289 2.31 15.33 -3.85
N LEU A 290 2.57 14.04 -3.62
CA LEU A 290 1.59 13.11 -3.05
C LEU A 290 1.63 13.08 -1.52
N ALA A 291 2.56 13.81 -0.89
CA ALA A 291 2.76 13.75 0.55
C ALA A 291 1.62 14.47 1.29
N PRO A 292 0.94 13.79 2.23
CA PRO A 292 -0.18 14.36 2.97
C PRO A 292 0.32 15.32 4.05
N PHE A 293 0.57 16.59 3.71
CA PHE A 293 1.22 17.54 4.62
C PHE A 293 0.53 17.62 6.00
N LYS A 294 -0.81 17.76 6.02
CA LYS A 294 -1.58 17.85 7.27
C LYS A 294 -1.51 16.56 8.10
N ALA A 295 -1.69 15.39 7.48
CA ALA A 295 -1.63 14.12 8.22
C ALA A 295 -0.21 13.83 8.73
N ARG A 296 0.81 14.16 7.93
CA ARG A 296 2.21 14.07 8.31
C ARG A 296 2.53 14.97 9.50
N LEU A 297 2.10 16.24 9.44
CA LEU A 297 2.27 17.22 10.51
C LEU A 297 1.71 16.67 11.84
N LEU A 298 0.45 16.20 11.82
CA LEU A 298 -0.21 15.65 13.02
C LEU A 298 0.51 14.42 13.59
N LEU A 299 0.92 13.48 12.74
CA LEU A 299 1.69 12.30 13.17
C LEU A 299 3.03 12.69 13.79
N TYR A 300 3.78 13.56 13.12
CA TYR A 300 5.11 13.96 13.57
C TYR A 300 5.00 14.79 14.85
N GLU A 301 4.03 15.68 14.97
CA GLU A 301 3.77 16.40 16.22
C GLU A 301 3.48 15.45 17.38
N ARG A 302 2.65 14.42 17.17
CA ARG A 302 2.37 13.42 18.21
C ARG A 302 3.65 12.69 18.64
N ILE A 303 4.47 12.29 17.68
CA ILE A 303 5.78 11.66 17.95
C ILE A 303 6.69 12.62 18.72
N LEU A 304 6.82 13.87 18.28
CA LEU A 304 7.71 14.87 18.88
C LEU A 304 7.28 15.31 20.28
N ARG A 305 5.96 15.32 20.56
CA ARG A 305 5.43 15.56 21.92
C ARG A 305 5.82 14.44 22.87
N ALA A 306 5.74 13.19 22.42
CA ALA A 306 6.16 12.04 23.20
C ALA A 306 7.68 11.90 23.31
N ARG A 307 8.43 12.34 22.28
CA ARG A 307 9.88 12.12 22.15
C ARG A 307 10.59 13.39 21.64
N PRO A 308 10.81 14.41 22.50
CA PRO A 308 11.36 15.71 22.09
C PRO A 308 12.77 15.65 21.47
N LEU A 309 13.56 14.62 21.79
CA LEU A 309 14.90 14.43 21.20
C LEU A 309 14.86 14.21 19.69
N LEU A 310 13.72 13.75 19.14
CA LEU A 310 13.54 13.53 17.71
C LEU A 310 13.35 14.82 16.90
N LYS A 311 13.44 16.00 17.54
CA LYS A 311 13.55 17.28 16.83
C LYS A 311 14.84 17.41 16.02
N GLN A 312 15.87 16.63 16.36
CA GLN A 312 17.13 16.60 15.62
C GLN A 312 17.14 15.38 14.69
N TRP A 313 17.38 15.61 13.39
CA TRP A 313 17.39 14.55 12.38
C TRP A 313 18.30 13.38 12.74
N VAL A 314 19.49 13.65 13.29
CA VAL A 314 20.46 12.61 13.69
C VAL A 314 19.83 11.55 14.60
N ASN A 315 18.93 11.94 15.50
CA ASN A 315 18.26 11.00 16.41
C ASN A 315 17.17 10.20 15.69
N VAL A 316 16.51 10.80 14.69
CA VAL A 316 15.54 10.11 13.83
C VAL A 316 16.28 9.09 12.96
N GLU A 317 17.38 9.48 12.32
CA GLU A 317 18.19 8.62 11.46
C GLU A 317 18.68 7.37 12.19
N VAL A 318 19.21 7.52 13.42
CA VAL A 318 19.63 6.39 14.26
C VAL A 318 18.50 5.38 14.46
N ILE A 319 17.26 5.84 14.65
CA ILE A 319 16.10 4.96 14.77
C ILE A 319 15.78 4.30 13.42
N LEU A 320 15.72 5.07 12.34
CA LEU A 320 15.38 4.54 11.02
C LEU A 320 16.37 3.46 10.55
N ARG A 321 17.66 3.60 10.88
CA ARG A 321 18.72 2.63 10.57
C ARG A 321 18.60 1.29 11.31
N ARG A 322 17.76 1.19 12.35
CA ARG A 322 17.43 -0.09 13.00
C ARG A 322 16.41 -0.92 12.21
N PHE A 323 15.79 -0.35 11.19
CA PHE A 323 14.83 -1.00 10.31
C PHE A 323 15.36 -0.99 8.87
N PHE A 324 14.48 -1.20 7.88
CA PHE A 324 14.86 -1.01 6.48
C PHE A 324 15.08 0.47 6.16
N TYR A 325 16.35 0.85 6.00
CA TYR A 325 16.80 2.19 5.66
C TYR A 325 17.31 2.23 4.22
N CYS A 326 16.62 2.98 3.36
CA CYS A 326 17.02 3.13 1.96
C CYS A 326 17.77 4.45 1.79
N GLU A 327 19.07 4.37 1.51
CA GLU A 327 19.93 5.55 1.33
C GLU A 327 19.41 6.50 0.23
N GLU A 328 18.84 5.96 -0.85
CA GLU A 328 18.21 6.74 -1.93
C GLU A 328 17.04 7.62 -1.44
N ARG A 329 16.50 7.34 -0.26
CA ARG A 329 15.33 8.01 0.34
C ARG A 329 15.68 8.97 1.47
N GLU A 330 16.90 8.92 1.97
CA GLU A 330 17.36 9.70 3.12
C GLU A 330 17.01 11.17 2.98
N ARG A 331 17.39 11.78 1.85
CA ARG A 331 17.18 13.21 1.63
C ARG A 331 15.71 13.59 1.75
N THR A 332 14.82 12.85 1.08
CA THR A 332 13.39 13.13 1.12
C THR A 332 12.82 12.93 2.53
N TRP A 333 13.28 11.91 3.25
CA TRP A 333 12.87 11.69 4.65
C TRP A 333 13.36 12.81 5.57
N LYS A 334 14.62 13.25 5.43
CA LYS A 334 15.18 14.36 6.19
C LYS A 334 14.43 15.67 5.94
N ASP A 335 14.29 16.05 4.68
CA ASP A 335 13.58 17.28 4.28
C ASP A 335 12.13 17.28 4.82
N SER A 336 11.48 16.11 4.80
CA SER A 336 10.13 15.89 5.35
C SER A 336 10.07 16.17 6.86
N TRP A 337 10.99 15.64 7.66
CA TRP A 337 11.06 15.87 9.11
C TRP A 337 11.43 17.33 9.46
N GLU A 338 12.40 17.90 8.76
CA GLU A 338 12.83 19.28 8.98
C GLU A 338 11.73 20.29 8.62
N SER A 339 10.94 20.02 7.58
CA SER A 339 9.81 20.88 7.20
C SER A 339 8.78 21.03 8.33
N VAL A 340 8.46 19.95 9.05
CA VAL A 340 7.53 19.97 10.19
C VAL A 340 8.15 20.70 11.39
N ASN A 341 9.42 20.47 11.67
CA ASN A 341 10.12 21.16 12.75
C ASN A 341 10.18 22.68 12.53
N ASN A 342 10.40 23.12 11.29
CA ASN A 342 10.41 24.53 10.94
C ASN A 342 8.99 25.13 11.03
N HIS A 343 7.96 24.39 10.60
CA HIS A 343 6.57 24.83 10.77
C HIS A 343 6.22 25.07 12.25
N ASN A 344 6.62 24.16 13.15
CA ASN A 344 6.39 24.30 14.59
C ASN A 344 7.13 25.48 15.24
N LYS A 345 8.28 25.89 14.68
CA LYS A 345 8.99 27.09 15.13
C LYS A 345 8.26 28.36 14.72
N SER A 346 7.71 28.39 13.50
CA SER A 346 6.98 29.54 12.97
C SER A 346 5.57 29.67 13.55
N PHE A 347 4.95 28.55 13.95
CA PHE A 347 3.59 28.50 14.47
C PHE A 347 3.53 27.52 15.65
N PRO A 348 3.82 27.96 16.90
CA PRO A 348 3.72 27.10 18.06
C PRO A 348 2.25 26.64 18.25
N PRO A 349 2.02 25.40 18.72
CA PRO A 349 0.68 24.85 18.81
C PRO A 349 -0.19 25.64 19.80
N VAL A 350 -1.41 25.97 19.35
CA VAL A 350 -2.48 26.49 20.21
C VAL A 350 -2.83 25.42 21.25
N THR A 351 -2.92 25.81 22.52
CA THR A 351 -3.15 24.93 23.67
C THR A 351 -4.45 24.11 23.55
N SER A 352 -4.40 22.92 24.12
CA SER A 352 -5.23 21.72 23.96
C SER A 352 -6.76 21.82 24.26
N LYS A 353 -7.48 22.83 23.76
CA LYS A 353 -8.94 22.93 23.97
C LYS A 353 -9.82 22.81 22.73
N THR A 354 -9.26 22.60 21.54
CA THR A 354 -10.06 22.48 20.30
C THR A 354 -9.45 21.44 19.36
N LEU A 355 -9.59 20.16 19.70
CA LEU A 355 -9.50 19.09 18.71
C LEU A 355 -10.92 18.80 18.23
N ILE A 356 -11.32 19.44 17.13
CA ILE A 356 -12.51 19.04 16.37
C ILE A 356 -12.13 17.78 15.58
N PRO A 357 -12.99 16.76 15.49
CA PRO A 357 -12.75 15.57 14.67
C PRO A 357 -12.44 15.97 13.22
N ILE A 358 -11.49 15.25 12.60
CA ILE A 358 -11.00 15.51 11.24
C ILE A 358 -12.11 15.36 10.17
N SER A 359 -13.28 14.82 10.52
CA SER A 359 -14.42 14.63 9.62
C SER A 359 -15.17 15.90 9.19
N GLU A 360 -14.95 17.06 9.84
CA GLU A 360 -15.76 18.28 9.57
C GLU A 360 -15.03 19.40 8.81
N ALA A 361 -13.76 19.22 8.41
CA ALA A 361 -13.02 20.25 7.68
C ALA A 361 -13.13 20.13 6.14
N ALA A 362 -13.99 19.25 5.61
CA ALA A 362 -14.19 19.05 4.17
C ALA A 362 -15.38 19.84 3.58
N SER A 363 -15.90 20.82 4.32
CA SER A 363 -16.96 21.71 3.85
C SER A 363 -16.66 23.17 4.19
N VAL A 364 -15.63 23.73 3.55
CA VAL A 364 -15.54 25.16 3.19
C VAL A 364 -14.86 25.28 1.84
#